data_AF-A0A7T1HZQ7-F1
#
_entry.id   AF-A0A7T1HZQ7-F1
#
_cell.length_a   1.000
_cell.length_b   1.000
_cell.length_c   1.000
_cell.angle_alpha   90.00
_cell.angle_beta   90.00
_cell.angle_gamma   90.00
#
_symmetry.space_group_name_H-M   'P 1'
#
loop_
_entity.id
_entity.type
_entity.pdbx_description
1 polymer ?
#
loop_
_entity_poly.entity_id
_entity_poly.type
_entity_poly.pdbx_seq_one_letter_code
_entity_poly.pdbx_strand_id
1 'polypeptide(L)'
;MGRPQPRDRIRGFTLVELLVAVAVLGILAAIAVPSFQFVLRRERVNALAFEIAGWLEETRSIAAREVNPDASSGGCAIVIAAPQADAEAGDVIAGISGCAARETQLRVTDTWGGRFRISHSIPAGSITNSPTADDCSASGIPATLCSGSVRLFFTPRGMWSSDSVANLSDDLEIRVAPADGSAPRRCVRLSSILGSIDIGSANAGGVTAGCDNYARI
;
A
#
# COMPACT_ATOMS: atom_id res chain seq x y z
N MET A 1 -62.61 43.84 -0.84
CA MET A 1 -62.52 43.32 -2.22
C MET A 1 -61.21 42.56 -2.38
N GLY A 2 -61.21 41.24 -2.24
CA GLY A 2 -60.03 40.40 -2.48
C GLY A 2 -60.13 39.79 -3.88
N ARG A 3 -59.19 40.11 -4.77
CA ARG A 3 -59.09 39.48 -6.09
C ARG A 3 -58.57 38.04 -5.91
N PRO A 4 -59.25 37.00 -6.45
CA PRO A 4 -58.74 35.64 -6.40
C PRO A 4 -57.47 35.54 -7.25
N GLN A 5 -56.35 35.15 -6.63
CA GLN A 5 -55.12 34.85 -7.36
C GLN A 5 -55.29 33.51 -8.10
N PRO A 6 -54.88 33.43 -9.38
CA PRO A 6 -54.86 32.17 -10.10
C PRO A 6 -53.89 31.21 -9.41
N ARG A 7 -54.43 30.07 -8.96
CA ARG A 7 -53.61 28.96 -8.47
C ARG A 7 -52.92 28.33 -9.67
N ASP A 8 -51.60 28.47 -9.76
CA ASP A 8 -50.80 27.67 -10.67
C ASP A 8 -51.04 26.19 -10.34
N ARG A 9 -51.71 25.49 -11.26
CA ARG A 9 -51.91 24.05 -11.14
C ARG A 9 -50.54 23.39 -11.28
N ILE A 10 -50.06 22.80 -10.19
CA ILE A 10 -48.91 21.91 -10.20
C ILE A 10 -49.24 20.78 -11.20
N ARG A 11 -48.53 20.74 -12.33
CA ARG A 11 -48.65 19.66 -13.30
C ARG A 11 -47.96 18.44 -12.70
N GLY A 12 -48.72 17.37 -12.45
CA GLY A 12 -48.18 16.10 -11.98
C GLY A 12 -47.47 15.34 -13.10
N PHE A 13 -46.53 14.47 -12.73
CA PHE A 13 -45.86 13.55 -13.64
C PHE A 13 -46.82 12.51 -14.19
N THR A 14 -46.69 12.17 -15.47
CA THR A 14 -47.45 11.04 -16.05
C THR A 14 -46.74 9.71 -15.78
N LEU A 15 -47.50 8.61 -15.75
CA LEU A 15 -46.93 7.27 -15.57
C LEU A 15 -45.93 6.94 -16.68
N VAL A 16 -46.21 7.37 -17.91
CA VAL A 16 -45.33 7.19 -19.07
C VAL A 16 -44.03 7.97 -18.91
N GLU A 17 -44.10 9.20 -18.40
CA GLU A 17 -42.91 10.04 -18.16
C GLU A 17 -42.00 9.45 -17.08
N LEU A 18 -42.57 8.87 -16.03
CA LEU A 18 -41.80 8.15 -15.03
C LEU A 18 -41.14 6.89 -15.60
N LEU A 19 -41.85 6.15 -16.46
CA LEU A 19 -41.31 4.96 -17.11
C LEU A 19 -40.12 5.30 -18.02
N VAL A 20 -40.23 6.37 -18.81
CA VAL A 20 -39.13 6.84 -19.66
C VAL A 20 -37.97 7.35 -18.80
N ALA A 21 -38.23 8.09 -17.72
CA ALA A 21 -37.18 8.58 -16.82
C ALA A 21 -36.39 7.43 -16.18
N VAL A 22 -37.07 6.39 -15.69
CA VAL A 22 -36.41 5.20 -15.12
C VAL A 22 -35.64 4.43 -16.19
N ALA A 23 -36.16 4.32 -17.41
CA ALA A 23 -35.46 3.68 -18.52
C ALA A 23 -34.15 4.41 -18.86
N VAL A 24 -34.17 5.74 -18.94
CA VAL A 24 -32.96 6.55 -19.18
C VAL A 24 -31.98 6.44 -18.01
N LEU A 25 -32.46 6.51 -16.77
CA LEU A 25 -31.62 6.33 -15.57
C LEU A 25 -30.95 4.95 -15.55
N GLY A 26 -31.65 3.88 -15.95
CA GLY A 26 -31.09 2.53 -16.04
C GLY A 26 -29.94 2.44 -17.03
N ILE A 27 -30.08 3.06 -18.21
CA ILE A 27 -29.02 3.11 -19.23
C ILE A 27 -27.80 3.87 -18.71
N LEU A 28 -28.01 5.04 -18.08
CA LEU A 28 -26.92 5.83 -17.51
C LEU A 28 -26.20 5.09 -16.38
N ALA A 29 -26.94 4.43 -15.49
CA ALA A 29 -26.38 3.65 -14.39
C ALA A 29 -25.53 2.48 -14.89
N ALA A 30 -25.95 1.79 -15.96
CA ALA A 30 -25.20 0.67 -16.54
C ALA A 30 -23.80 1.06 -17.02
N ILE A 31 -23.61 2.30 -17.48
CA ILE A 31 -22.31 2.82 -17.92
C ILE A 31 -21.53 3.41 -16.73
N ALA A 32 -22.20 4.13 -15.85
CA ALA A 32 -21.58 4.85 -14.73
C ALA A 32 -21.00 3.89 -13.68
N VAL A 33 -21.77 2.87 -13.26
CA VAL A 33 -21.38 1.95 -12.17
C VAL A 33 -20.01 1.27 -12.40
N PRO A 34 -19.73 0.60 -13.54
CA PRO A 34 -18.44 -0.04 -13.75
C PRO A 34 -17.28 0.97 -13.73
N SER A 35 -17.47 2.17 -14.31
CA SER A 35 -16.42 3.20 -14.32
C SER A 35 -16.04 3.66 -12.92
N PHE A 36 -17.02 3.86 -12.02
CA PHE A 36 -16.74 4.23 -10.64
C PHE A 36 -15.99 3.15 -9.86
N GLN A 37 -16.28 1.87 -10.12
CA GLN A 37 -15.57 0.76 -9.48
C GLN A 37 -14.07 0.75 -9.83
N PHE A 38 -13.72 1.07 -11.07
CA PHE A 38 -12.31 1.16 -11.48
C PHE A 38 -11.57 2.33 -10.82
N VAL A 39 -12.22 3.49 -10.68
CA VAL A 39 -11.64 4.66 -10.00
C VAL A 39 -11.40 4.34 -8.53
N LEU A 40 -12.40 3.81 -7.83
CA LEU A 40 -12.26 3.43 -6.42
C LEU A 40 -11.15 2.41 -6.20
N ARG A 41 -11.04 1.38 -7.07
CA ARG A 41 -9.94 0.40 -6.98
C ARG A 41 -8.56 1.05 -7.15
N ARG A 42 -8.44 2.04 -8.03
CA ARG A 42 -7.19 2.77 -8.24
C ARG A 42 -6.81 3.59 -7.01
N GLU A 43 -7.77 4.30 -6.43
CA GLU A 43 -7.50 5.13 -5.26
C GLU A 43 -7.14 4.30 -4.03
N ARG A 44 -7.72 3.11 -3.87
CA ARG A 44 -7.33 2.18 -2.79
C ARG A 44 -5.87 1.74 -2.89
N VAL A 45 -5.41 1.38 -4.10
CA VAL A 45 -4.00 1.00 -4.31
C VAL A 45 -3.08 2.20 -4.09
N ASN A 46 -3.49 3.41 -4.50
CA ASN A 46 -2.74 4.63 -4.22
C ASN A 46 -2.62 4.87 -2.71
N ALA A 47 -3.74 4.81 -1.98
CA ALA A 47 -3.78 5.02 -0.54
C ALA A 47 -2.84 4.07 0.20
N LEU A 48 -2.87 2.78 -0.13
CA LEU A 48 -1.97 1.78 0.47
C LEU A 48 -0.50 2.05 0.16
N ALA A 49 -0.16 2.49 -1.06
CA ALA A 49 1.22 2.85 -1.40
C ALA A 49 1.72 4.07 -0.62
N PHE A 50 0.86 5.08 -0.41
CA PHE A 50 1.19 6.23 0.43
C PHE A 50 1.31 5.85 1.90
N GLU A 51 0.46 4.95 2.38
CA GLU A 51 0.53 4.43 3.75
C GLU A 51 1.85 3.68 4.00
N ILE A 52 2.26 2.79 3.08
CA ILE A 52 3.56 2.11 3.15
C ILE A 52 4.70 3.12 3.19
N ALA A 53 4.67 4.12 2.31
CA ALA A 53 5.73 5.12 2.25
C ALA A 53 5.79 5.99 3.52
N GLY A 54 4.63 6.47 4.00
CA GLY A 54 4.55 7.26 5.23
C GLY A 54 5.01 6.48 6.45
N TRP A 55 4.66 5.18 6.54
CA TRP A 55 5.14 4.30 7.60
C TRP A 55 6.66 4.07 7.56
N LEU A 56 7.24 3.96 6.36
CA LEU A 56 8.69 3.84 6.21
C LEU A 56 9.42 5.14 6.61
N GLU A 57 8.86 6.30 6.27
CA GLU A 57 9.38 7.60 6.70
C GLU A 57 9.30 7.77 8.22
N GLU A 58 8.16 7.41 8.82
CA GLU A 58 7.97 7.41 10.26
C GLU A 58 9.00 6.52 10.94
N THR A 59 9.15 5.27 10.46
CA THR A 59 10.13 4.33 11.02
C THR A 59 11.56 4.85 10.92
N ARG A 60 11.91 5.48 9.78
CA ARG A 60 13.21 6.13 9.62
C ARG A 60 13.40 7.27 10.61
N SER A 61 12.36 8.06 10.87
CA SER A 61 12.41 9.15 11.85
C SER A 61 12.59 8.65 13.29
N ILE A 62 12.01 7.51 13.62
CA ILE A 62 12.19 6.83 14.91
C ILE A 62 13.63 6.30 15.02
N ALA A 63 14.11 5.61 14.00
CA ALA A 63 15.48 5.10 13.94
C ALA A 63 16.53 6.20 14.03
N ALA A 64 16.24 7.41 13.56
CA ALA A 64 17.12 8.57 13.71
C ALA A 64 17.24 9.07 15.15
N ARG A 65 16.23 8.81 16.00
CA ARG A 65 16.17 9.27 17.39
C ARG A 65 16.64 8.21 18.38
N GLU A 66 16.52 6.94 18.03
CA GLU A 66 16.82 5.81 18.90
C GLU A 66 18.05 5.04 18.42
N VAL A 67 18.93 4.71 19.38
CA VAL A 67 20.06 3.81 19.15
C VAL A 67 19.69 2.45 19.74
N ASN A 68 19.53 1.44 18.90
CA ASN A 68 19.40 0.06 19.36
C ASN A 68 20.79 -0.52 19.65
N PRO A 69 21.13 -0.85 20.90
CA PRO A 69 22.44 -1.42 21.24
C PRO A 69 22.64 -2.86 20.71
N ASP A 70 21.56 -3.57 20.39
CA ASP A 70 21.61 -4.98 19.94
C ASP A 70 21.71 -5.10 18.40
N ALA A 71 21.44 -4.01 17.67
CA ALA A 71 21.69 -3.95 16.24
C ALA A 71 23.17 -3.58 16.01
N SER A 72 23.93 -4.42 15.30
CA SER A 72 25.33 -4.17 14.92
C SER A 72 25.59 -2.86 14.16
N SER A 73 24.54 -2.14 13.76
CA SER A 73 24.55 -0.83 13.09
C SER A 73 23.67 0.25 13.78
N GLY A 74 23.17 0.00 15.00
CA GLY A 74 22.69 1.03 15.91
C GLY A 74 21.31 1.66 15.67
N GLY A 75 20.31 0.98 15.10
CA GLY A 75 18.96 1.56 14.92
C GLY A 75 17.84 0.51 14.75
N CYS A 76 16.69 0.89 14.19
CA CYS A 76 15.50 0.02 14.11
C CYS A 76 15.63 -1.07 13.04
N ALA A 77 15.17 -2.28 13.36
CA ALA A 77 14.95 -3.33 12.37
C ALA A 77 13.51 -3.27 11.86
N ILE A 78 13.34 -3.44 10.55
CA ILE A 78 12.04 -3.63 9.90
C ILE A 78 12.02 -5.03 9.32
N VAL A 79 10.92 -5.73 9.55
CA VAL A 79 10.58 -6.98 8.88
C VAL A 79 9.41 -6.72 7.95
N ILE A 80 9.62 -6.94 6.65
CA ILE A 80 8.56 -6.90 5.64
C ILE A 80 8.07 -8.32 5.43
N ALA A 81 6.76 -8.55 5.60
CA ALA A 81 6.14 -9.85 5.45
C ALA A 81 6.35 -10.41 4.03
N ALA A 82 6.37 -11.74 3.93
CA ALA A 82 6.43 -12.43 2.64
C ALA A 82 5.28 -11.99 1.71
N PRO A 83 5.43 -12.15 0.38
CA PRO A 83 4.40 -11.73 -0.57
C PRO A 83 3.01 -12.30 -0.25
N GLN A 84 2.03 -11.40 -0.15
CA GLN A 84 0.64 -11.72 0.17
C GLN A 84 -0.18 -11.71 -1.11
N ALA A 85 -0.79 -12.84 -1.44
CA ALA A 85 -1.60 -12.98 -2.64
C ALA A 85 -3.00 -12.33 -2.54
N ASP A 86 -3.47 -12.13 -1.31
CA ASP A 86 -4.87 -11.88 -0.97
C ASP A 86 -4.98 -11.09 0.36
N ALA A 87 -4.18 -10.03 0.50
CA ALA A 87 -4.18 -9.20 1.70
C ALA A 87 -5.50 -8.44 1.84
N GLU A 88 -6.08 -8.48 3.03
CA GLU A 88 -7.34 -7.86 3.41
C GLU A 88 -7.15 -6.84 4.53
N ALA A 89 -8.19 -6.04 4.80
CA ALA A 89 -8.19 -5.07 5.89
C ALA A 89 -7.77 -5.71 7.22
N GLY A 90 -6.78 -5.12 7.88
CA GLY A 90 -6.22 -5.61 9.14
C GLY A 90 -5.06 -6.58 9.00
N ASP A 91 -4.74 -7.08 7.80
CA ASP A 91 -3.55 -7.90 7.59
C ASP A 91 -2.27 -7.10 7.83
N VAL A 92 -1.29 -7.76 8.45
CA VAL A 92 0.02 -7.15 8.75
C VAL A 92 0.93 -7.29 7.54
N ILE A 93 1.49 -6.18 7.06
CA ILE A 93 2.36 -6.10 5.89
C ILE A 93 3.83 -5.99 6.31
N ALA A 94 4.11 -5.23 7.36
CA ALA A 94 5.45 -5.03 7.87
C ALA A 94 5.38 -4.73 9.37
N GLY A 95 6.50 -4.91 10.07
CA GLY A 95 6.60 -4.55 11.47
C GLY A 95 8.00 -4.12 11.85
N ILE A 96 8.09 -3.36 12.94
CA ILE A 96 9.34 -2.82 13.49
C ILE A 96 9.73 -3.67 14.71
N SER A 97 11.02 -3.92 14.87
CA SER A 97 11.60 -4.53 16.07
C SER A 97 12.88 -3.79 16.50
N GLY A 98 13.24 -3.95 17.77
CA GLY A 98 14.48 -3.37 18.31
C GLY A 98 14.46 -1.87 18.56
N CYS A 99 13.28 -1.23 18.50
CA CYS A 99 13.08 0.18 18.87
C CYS A 99 11.94 0.29 19.88
N ALA A 100 11.91 1.37 20.66
CA ALA A 100 10.81 1.67 21.58
C ALA A 100 9.61 2.19 20.77
N ALA A 101 9.00 1.31 19.97
CA ALA A 101 7.95 1.69 19.04
C ALA A 101 6.59 1.86 19.73
N ARG A 102 5.94 3.00 19.47
CA ARG A 102 4.48 3.08 19.32
C ARG A 102 4.13 2.47 17.95
N GLU A 103 2.99 1.76 17.91
CA GLU A 103 2.45 0.98 16.78
C GLU A 103 3.52 0.23 15.95
N THR A 104 3.80 -1.01 16.37
CA THR A 104 4.89 -1.84 15.83
C THR A 104 4.63 -2.39 14.42
N GLN A 105 3.50 -2.05 13.78
CA GLN A 105 3.01 -2.77 12.62
C GLN A 105 2.36 -1.86 11.59
N LEU A 106 2.69 -2.11 10.33
CA LEU A 106 1.96 -1.63 9.18
C LEU A 106 0.87 -2.65 8.84
N ARG A 107 -0.39 -2.22 8.87
CA ARG A 107 -1.55 -3.03 8.50
C ARG A 107 -2.24 -2.47 7.27
N VAL A 108 -2.96 -3.31 6.55
CA VAL A 108 -3.84 -2.84 5.46
C VAL A 108 -5.01 -2.08 6.08
N THR A 109 -5.14 -0.78 5.82
CA THR A 109 -6.22 0.06 6.38
C THR A 109 -7.50 0.12 5.52
N ASP A 110 -7.62 -0.66 4.44
CA ASP A 110 -8.79 -0.57 3.53
C ASP A 110 -10.11 -0.96 4.21
N THR A 111 -10.94 0.04 4.54
CA THR A 111 -12.24 -0.17 5.18
C THR A 111 -13.35 -0.61 4.21
N TRP A 112 -13.06 -0.69 2.91
CA TRP A 112 -14.05 -0.96 1.86
C TRP A 112 -13.97 -2.39 1.28
N GLY A 113 -13.29 -3.30 1.99
CA GLY A 113 -13.26 -4.73 1.68
C GLY A 113 -12.53 -5.10 0.39
N GLY A 114 -11.56 -4.30 -0.04
CA GLY A 114 -10.69 -4.64 -1.17
C GLY A 114 -9.62 -5.66 -0.77
N ARG A 115 -9.26 -6.51 -1.73
CA ARG A 115 -8.16 -7.48 -1.61
C ARG A 115 -6.98 -7.01 -2.45
N PHE A 116 -5.79 -7.10 -1.89
CA PHE A 116 -4.55 -6.63 -2.53
C PHE A 116 -3.53 -7.75 -2.65
N ARG A 117 -2.70 -7.62 -3.68
CA ARG A 117 -1.44 -8.35 -3.79
C ARG A 117 -0.30 -7.43 -3.43
N ILE A 118 0.45 -7.84 -2.42
CA ILE A 118 1.65 -7.14 -1.99
C ILE A 118 2.81 -8.09 -2.22
N SER A 119 3.80 -7.63 -2.98
CA SER A 119 5.02 -8.40 -3.19
C SER A 119 6.20 -7.48 -3.05
N HIS A 120 7.32 -8.00 -2.59
CA HIS A 120 8.58 -7.28 -2.63
C HIS A 120 9.55 -8.05 -3.52
N SER A 121 10.40 -7.34 -4.24
CA SER A 121 11.50 -7.95 -4.97
C SER A 121 12.81 -7.28 -4.59
N ILE A 122 13.81 -8.11 -4.43
CA ILE A 122 15.20 -7.72 -4.19
C ILE A 122 16.01 -8.58 -5.16
N PRO A 123 16.93 -8.01 -5.95
CA PRO A 123 17.64 -8.79 -6.95
C PRO A 123 18.41 -9.97 -6.34
N ALA A 124 18.34 -11.11 -7.03
CA ALA A 124 18.93 -12.37 -6.55
C ALA A 124 20.45 -12.21 -6.35
N GLY A 125 20.94 -12.64 -5.19
CA GLY A 125 22.35 -12.50 -4.77
C GLY A 125 22.62 -11.41 -3.73
N SER A 126 21.61 -10.59 -3.40
CA SER A 126 21.81 -9.42 -2.51
C SER A 126 21.32 -9.59 -1.06
N ILE A 127 20.66 -10.69 -0.67
CA ILE A 127 20.28 -10.92 0.75
C ILE A 127 20.10 -12.43 1.05
N THR A 128 20.76 -12.95 2.08
CA THR A 128 20.48 -14.26 2.72
C THR A 128 19.65 -14.13 4.01
N ASN A 129 19.26 -12.92 4.36
CA ASN A 129 18.60 -12.59 5.62
C ASN A 129 17.10 -12.84 5.54
N SER A 130 16.75 -14.12 5.56
CA SER A 130 15.47 -14.49 6.11
C SER A 130 15.50 -14.08 7.59
N PRO A 131 14.56 -13.25 8.07
CA PRO A 131 14.40 -13.04 9.50
C PRO A 131 14.18 -14.39 10.17
N THR A 132 14.64 -14.50 11.42
CA THR A 132 14.32 -15.66 12.26
C THR A 132 12.85 -15.63 12.66
N ALA A 133 12.34 -16.77 13.14
CA ALA A 133 10.98 -16.80 13.71
C ALA A 133 10.82 -15.78 14.86
N ASP A 134 11.88 -15.58 15.64
CA ASP A 134 11.89 -14.61 16.74
C ASP A 134 11.80 -13.17 16.23
N ASP A 135 12.55 -12.83 15.17
CA ASP A 135 12.47 -11.51 14.52
C ASP A 135 11.04 -11.22 14.01
N CYS A 136 10.43 -12.19 13.33
CA CYS A 136 9.05 -12.08 12.86
C CYS A 136 8.08 -11.87 14.03
N SER A 137 8.23 -12.65 15.10
CA SER A 137 7.36 -12.54 16.28
C SER A 137 7.53 -11.21 17.02
N ALA A 138 8.75 -10.68 17.09
CA ALA A 138 9.06 -9.39 17.71
C ALA A 138 8.46 -8.23 16.91
N SER A 139 8.41 -8.35 15.59
CA SER A 139 7.71 -7.43 14.69
C SER A 139 6.20 -7.76 14.57
N GLY A 140 5.74 -8.81 15.24
CA GLY A 140 4.37 -9.36 15.21
C GLY A 140 3.86 -9.75 13.82
N ILE A 141 4.77 -10.12 12.92
CA ILE A 141 4.46 -10.74 11.64
C ILE A 141 3.89 -12.16 11.89
N PRO A 142 2.77 -12.55 11.24
CA PRO A 142 2.25 -13.90 11.34
C PRO A 142 3.28 -14.95 10.91
N ALA A 143 3.35 -16.08 11.61
CA ALA A 143 4.29 -17.15 11.28
C ALA A 143 4.15 -17.67 9.83
N THR A 144 2.94 -17.63 9.27
CA THR A 144 2.65 -18.02 7.87
C THR A 144 3.33 -17.13 6.84
N LEU A 145 3.66 -15.88 7.21
CA LEU A 145 4.29 -14.88 6.35
C LEU A 145 5.77 -14.67 6.66
N CYS A 146 6.32 -15.43 7.61
CA CYS A 146 7.72 -15.33 8.00
C CYS A 146 8.64 -16.04 6.99
N SER A 147 8.15 -17.06 6.27
CA SER A 147 8.94 -17.69 5.22
C SER A 147 8.97 -16.81 3.97
N GLY A 148 10.12 -16.21 3.67
CA GLY A 148 10.30 -15.33 2.51
C GLY A 148 10.07 -13.84 2.79
N SER A 149 9.90 -13.46 4.06
CA SER A 149 10.01 -12.09 4.51
C SER A 149 11.46 -11.60 4.43
N VAL A 150 11.63 -10.28 4.51
CA VAL A 150 12.95 -9.65 4.44
C VAL A 150 13.14 -8.76 5.66
N ARG A 151 14.36 -8.81 6.23
CA ARG A 151 14.79 -7.91 7.29
C ARG A 151 15.66 -6.78 6.74
N LEU A 152 15.41 -5.57 7.22
CA LEU A 152 16.14 -4.35 6.90
C LEU A 152 16.49 -3.61 8.20
N PHE A 153 17.56 -2.84 8.19
CA PHE A 153 18.02 -2.05 9.33
C PHE A 153 18.09 -0.59 8.95
N PHE A 154 17.41 0.28 9.68
CA PHE A 154 17.57 1.72 9.58
C PHE A 154 18.62 2.19 10.58
N THR A 155 19.65 2.87 10.08
CA THR A 155 20.69 3.48 10.91
C THR A 155 20.22 4.86 11.41
N PRO A 156 20.79 5.37 12.52
CA PRO A 156 20.48 6.71 13.02
C PRO A 156 20.84 7.84 12.05
N ARG A 157 21.69 7.55 11.07
CA ARG A 157 22.05 8.48 9.99
C ARG A 157 21.03 8.49 8.84
N GLY A 158 19.93 7.77 8.98
CA GLY A 158 18.86 7.68 7.99
C GLY A 158 19.25 6.85 6.77
N MET A 159 20.36 6.11 6.78
CA MET A 159 20.62 5.09 5.75
C MET A 159 19.97 3.78 6.18
N TRP A 160 19.57 2.96 5.23
CA TRP A 160 19.16 1.59 5.51
C TRP A 160 20.25 0.61 5.04
N SER A 161 20.33 -0.55 5.69
CA SER A 161 21.25 -1.64 5.37
C SER A 161 20.51 -2.96 5.48
N SER A 162 20.94 -3.97 4.72
CA SER A 162 20.58 -5.36 4.98
C SER A 162 21.79 -6.08 5.60
N ASP A 163 21.49 -7.01 6.50
CA ASP A 163 22.38 -7.75 7.40
C ASP A 163 23.32 -8.77 6.73
N SER A 164 23.60 -8.69 5.41
CA SER A 164 24.54 -9.63 4.75
C SER A 164 25.17 -9.20 3.42
N VAL A 165 25.05 -7.97 2.91
CA VAL A 165 25.70 -7.64 1.62
C VAL A 165 26.60 -6.42 1.66
N ALA A 166 27.86 -6.68 1.36
CA ALA A 166 28.96 -5.75 1.19
C ALA A 166 28.84 -4.85 -0.06
N ASN A 167 27.73 -4.87 -0.80
CA ASN A 167 27.45 -3.99 -1.93
C ASN A 167 25.94 -3.85 -2.17
N LEU A 168 25.34 -2.86 -1.50
CA LEU A 168 23.96 -2.44 -1.69
C LEU A 168 23.84 -1.66 -3.01
N SER A 169 24.06 -2.29 -4.17
CA SER A 169 23.93 -1.62 -5.47
C SER A 169 22.50 -1.57 -6.00
N ASP A 170 21.58 -2.35 -5.39
CA ASP A 170 20.21 -2.51 -5.88
C ASP A 170 19.16 -1.97 -4.92
N ASP A 171 18.11 -1.36 -5.48
CA ASP A 171 16.98 -0.78 -4.76
C ASP A 171 15.98 -1.87 -4.34
N LEU A 172 15.40 -1.78 -3.14
CA LEU A 172 14.27 -2.63 -2.73
C LEU A 172 12.97 -2.06 -3.33
N GLU A 173 12.21 -2.90 -4.02
CA GLU A 173 10.92 -2.53 -4.61
C GLU A 173 9.78 -3.30 -3.96
N ILE A 174 8.85 -2.58 -3.34
CA ILE A 174 7.57 -3.09 -2.84
C ILE A 174 6.51 -2.76 -3.88
N ARG A 175 5.76 -3.76 -4.30
CA ARG A 175 4.75 -3.69 -5.36
C ARG A 175 3.37 -3.89 -4.76
N VAL A 176 2.44 -3.01 -5.12
CA VAL A 176 1.03 -3.10 -4.73
C VAL A 176 0.18 -3.27 -5.98
N ALA A 177 -0.51 -4.40 -6.05
CA ALA A 177 -1.43 -4.77 -7.11
C ALA A 177 -2.82 -5.08 -6.53
N PRO A 178 -3.90 -4.97 -7.31
CA PRO A 178 -5.18 -5.55 -6.93
C PRO A 178 -5.13 -7.09 -6.98
N ALA A 179 -5.98 -7.77 -6.20
CA ALA A 179 -6.03 -9.25 -6.19
C ALA A 179 -6.58 -9.90 -7.48
N ASP A 180 -7.02 -9.10 -8.45
CA ASP A 180 -7.57 -9.55 -9.74
C ASP A 180 -6.50 -10.11 -10.70
N GLY A 181 -5.21 -10.08 -10.34
CA GLY A 181 -4.12 -10.55 -11.19
C GLY A 181 -3.63 -9.53 -12.20
N SER A 182 -4.11 -8.30 -12.11
CA SER A 182 -3.55 -7.19 -12.89
C SER A 182 -2.14 -6.81 -12.42
N ALA A 183 -1.43 -6.10 -13.29
CA ALA A 183 -0.12 -5.53 -13.00
C ALA A 183 -0.13 -4.71 -11.69
N PRO A 184 0.99 -4.61 -10.98
CA PRO A 184 1.13 -3.62 -9.91
C PRO A 184 0.80 -2.23 -10.44
N ARG A 185 0.00 -1.47 -9.70
CA ARG A 185 -0.36 -0.09 -10.10
C ARG A 185 0.54 0.93 -9.43
N ARG A 186 1.07 0.60 -8.26
CA ARG A 186 2.01 1.42 -7.49
C ARG A 186 3.14 0.56 -6.97
N CYS A 187 4.33 1.17 -6.93
CA CYS A 187 5.46 0.59 -6.24
C CYS A 187 6.06 1.61 -5.29
N VAL A 188 6.62 1.14 -4.18
CA VAL A 188 7.45 1.94 -3.28
C VAL A 188 8.87 1.42 -3.41
N ARG A 189 9.80 2.30 -3.74
CA ARG A 189 11.21 1.97 -3.90
C ARG A 189 12.02 2.60 -2.77
N LEU A 190 12.86 1.78 -2.15
CA LEU A 190 13.84 2.17 -1.16
C LEU A 190 15.21 2.15 -1.82
N SER A 191 15.80 3.31 -2.05
CA SER A 191 17.13 3.39 -2.66
C SER A 191 18.22 3.20 -1.64
N SER A 192 19.16 2.29 -1.91
CA SER A 192 20.26 1.94 -1.03
C SER A 192 21.29 3.04 -0.87
N ILE A 193 21.59 3.75 -1.97
CA ILE A 193 22.66 4.75 -2.05
C ILE A 193 22.24 6.13 -1.55
N LEU A 194 20.99 6.50 -1.79
CA LEU A 194 20.45 7.83 -1.49
C LEU A 194 19.55 7.81 -0.26
N GLY A 195 19.17 6.63 0.23
CA GLY A 195 18.20 6.47 1.30
C GLY A 195 16.86 7.16 0.98
N SER A 196 16.52 7.35 -0.31
CA SER A 196 15.26 7.94 -0.71
C SER A 196 14.15 6.90 -0.76
N ILE A 197 12.95 7.34 -0.40
CA ILE A 197 11.71 6.60 -0.61
C ILE A 197 11.03 7.25 -1.80
N ASP A 198 10.83 6.50 -2.87
CA ASP A 198 10.18 7.00 -4.08
C ASP A 198 8.94 6.16 -4.39
N ILE A 199 7.86 6.81 -4.84
CA ILE A 199 6.64 6.12 -5.28
C ILE A 199 6.62 6.06 -6.81
N GLY A 200 6.62 4.84 -7.32
CA GLY A 200 6.53 4.52 -8.73
C GLY A 200 5.13 4.12 -9.19
N SER A 201 4.94 4.10 -10.50
CA SER A 201 3.84 3.41 -11.16
C SER A 201 4.39 2.41 -12.17
N ALA A 202 3.70 1.28 -12.36
CA ALA A 202 4.04 0.35 -13.45
C ALA A 202 3.29 0.76 -14.72
N ASN A 203 3.96 0.66 -15.87
CA ASN A 203 3.41 1.13 -17.14
C ASN A 203 2.63 0.06 -17.92
N ALA A 204 2.94 -1.23 -17.76
CA ALA A 204 2.12 -2.38 -18.13
C ALA A 204 2.89 -3.69 -17.89
N GLY A 205 2.21 -4.78 -17.53
CA GLY A 205 2.78 -6.13 -17.52
C GLY A 205 2.00 -7.13 -16.66
N GLY A 206 2.56 -8.33 -16.46
CA GLY A 206 2.00 -9.33 -15.55
C GLY A 206 2.18 -8.96 -14.07
N VAL A 207 1.79 -9.86 -13.17
CA VAL A 207 1.87 -9.66 -11.70
C VAL A 207 3.28 -9.29 -11.20
N THR A 208 4.33 -9.62 -11.96
CA THR A 208 5.74 -9.36 -11.63
C THR A 208 6.38 -8.19 -12.38
N ALA A 209 5.59 -7.38 -13.10
CA ALA A 209 6.12 -6.24 -13.85
C ALA A 209 6.81 -5.23 -12.93
N GLY A 210 7.97 -4.73 -13.36
CA GLY A 210 8.69 -3.66 -12.66
C GLY A 210 7.98 -2.31 -12.79
N CYS A 211 8.33 -1.38 -11.91
CA CYS A 211 7.91 0.02 -11.97
C CYS A 211 9.01 0.90 -12.60
N ASP A 212 8.61 1.96 -13.33
CA ASP A 212 9.58 2.84 -14.01
C ASP A 212 9.43 4.32 -13.60
N ASN A 213 8.19 4.79 -13.39
CA ASN A 213 7.89 6.20 -13.18
C ASN A 213 7.91 6.58 -11.70
N TYR A 214 9.11 6.62 -11.11
CA TYR A 214 9.30 6.98 -9.70
C TYR A 214 9.30 8.49 -9.49
N ALA A 215 8.46 8.96 -8.56
CA ALA A 215 8.48 10.30 -8.04
C ALA A 215 8.90 10.27 -6.57
N ARG A 216 9.79 11.20 -6.18
CA ARG A 216 10.17 11.41 -4.79
C ARG A 216 8.99 12.06 -4.03
N ILE A 217 8.76 11.61 -2.81
CA ILE A 217 7.78 12.16 -1.87
C ILE A 217 8.41 13.31 -1.07
#